data_AF-A0A1A8GWK3-F1
#
_entry.id   AF-A0A1A8GWK3-F1
#
_cell.length_a   1.000
_cell.length_b   1.000
_cell.length_c   1.000
_cell.angle_alpha   90.00
_cell.angle_beta   90.00
_cell.angle_gamma   90.00
#
_symmetry.space_group_name_H-M   'P 1'
#
loop_
_entity.id
_entity.type
_entity.pdbx_description
1 polymer ?
#
loop_
_entity_poly.entity_id
_entity_poly.type
_entity_poly.pdbx_seq_one_letter_code
_entity_poly.pdbx_strand_id
1 'polypeptide(L)'
;APEFEVLARMLKGRVLAGKMDCQAHQQTCRSAGITAYPTLKFYLSQGTRKHEHGGEHINSRDADTIADIIRHRIEQQLPRLHSTMKDEL
;
A
#
# COMPACT_ATOMS: atom_id res chain seq x y z
N ALA A 1 16.48 4.28 0.16
CA ALA A 1 16.26 4.61 1.58
C ALA A 1 16.18 3.29 2.34
N PRO A 2 17.14 3.02 3.23
CA PRO A 2 17.36 1.70 3.82
C PRO A 2 16.16 1.19 4.63
N GLU A 3 15.40 2.08 5.27
CA GLU A 3 14.24 1.75 6.11
C GLU A 3 13.10 1.11 5.29
N PHE A 4 12.84 1.62 4.07
CA PHE A 4 11.82 1.05 3.19
C PHE A 4 12.23 -0.31 2.62
N GLU A 5 13.53 -0.56 2.45
CA GLU A 5 14.01 -1.88 2.03
C GLU A 5 13.88 -2.90 3.15
N VAL A 6 14.15 -2.51 4.41
CA VAL A 6 13.90 -3.36 5.58
C VAL A 6 12.43 -3.69 5.70
N LEU A 7 11.55 -2.68 5.59
CA LEU A 7 10.10 -2.86 5.57
C LEU A 7 9.66 -3.86 4.48
N ALA A 8 10.17 -3.73 3.26
CA ALA A 8 9.87 -4.63 2.15
C ALA A 8 10.26 -6.08 2.47
N ARG A 9 11.39 -6.29 3.16
CA ARG A 9 11.80 -7.64 3.61
C ARG A 9 10.87 -8.16 4.71
N MET A 10 10.47 -7.31 5.66
CA MET A 10 9.57 -7.69 6.76
C MET A 10 8.17 -8.10 6.27
N LEU A 11 7.71 -7.52 5.16
CA LEU A 11 6.38 -7.77 4.58
C LEU A 11 6.40 -8.74 3.40
N LYS A 12 7.57 -9.30 3.07
CA LYS A 12 7.74 -10.23 1.95
C LYS A 12 6.80 -11.43 2.10
N GLY A 13 6.08 -11.75 1.03
CA GLY A 13 5.12 -12.87 1.00
C GLY A 13 3.71 -12.52 1.49
N ARG A 14 3.51 -11.36 2.13
CA ARG A 14 2.18 -10.83 2.47
C ARG A 14 1.80 -9.63 1.62
N VAL A 15 2.77 -8.77 1.29
CA VAL A 15 2.56 -7.54 0.51
C VAL A 15 3.64 -7.40 -0.55
N LEU A 16 3.25 -6.89 -1.72
CA LEU A 16 4.17 -6.48 -2.75
C LEU A 16 4.64 -5.05 -2.48
N ALA A 17 5.96 -4.88 -2.29
CA ALA A 17 6.58 -3.57 -2.15
C ALA A 17 7.20 -3.14 -3.47
N GLY A 18 7.01 -1.88 -3.85
CA GLY A 18 7.58 -1.29 -5.06
C GLY A 18 8.06 0.13 -4.81
N LYS A 19 9.02 0.57 -5.63
CA LYS A 19 9.48 1.96 -5.67
C LYS A 19 9.17 2.56 -7.04
N MET A 20 8.79 3.83 -7.05
CA MET A 20 8.56 4.60 -8.28
C MET A 20 9.44 5.85 -8.23
N ASP A 21 10.18 6.08 -9.30
CA ASP A 21 10.89 7.34 -9.49
C ASP A 21 9.93 8.39 -10.08
N CYS A 22 9.49 9.32 -9.24
CA CYS A 22 8.59 10.39 -9.65
C CYS A 22 9.28 11.49 -10.46
N GLN A 23 10.61 11.57 -10.47
CA GLN A 23 11.33 12.49 -11.35
C GLN A 23 11.24 12.02 -12.79
N ALA A 24 11.39 10.71 -13.02
CA ALA A 24 11.24 10.08 -14.33
C ALA A 24 9.76 9.93 -14.74
N HIS A 25 8.86 9.66 -13.79
CA HIS A 25 7.44 9.35 -14.04
C HIS A 25 6.48 10.36 -13.38
N GLN A 26 6.65 11.65 -13.70
CA GLN A 26 5.88 12.73 -13.09
C GLN A 26 4.36 12.59 -13.27
N GLN A 27 3.90 12.16 -14.46
CA GLN A 27 2.47 12.00 -14.73
C GLN A 27 1.85 10.95 -13.82
N THR A 28 2.50 9.80 -13.66
CA THR A 28 1.99 8.71 -12.81
C THR A 28 1.94 9.13 -11.35
N CYS A 29 2.96 9.82 -10.84
CA CYS A 29 2.95 10.32 -9.46
C CYS A 29 1.89 11.40 -9.23
N ARG A 30 1.65 12.28 -10.21
CA ARG A 30 0.56 13.26 -10.16
C ARG A 30 -0.81 12.58 -10.17
N SER A 31 -1.04 11.62 -11.06
CA SER A 31 -2.29 10.85 -11.11
C SER A 31 -2.51 10.04 -9.83
N ALA A 32 -1.43 9.57 -9.20
CA ALA A 32 -1.49 8.93 -7.91
C ALA A 32 -1.71 9.92 -6.76
N GLY A 33 -1.71 11.24 -6.97
CA GLY A 33 -1.87 12.25 -5.92
C GLY A 33 -0.68 12.33 -4.96
N ILE A 34 0.55 12.25 -5.49
CA ILE A 34 1.79 12.45 -4.74
C ILE A 34 2.20 13.92 -4.87
N THR A 35 2.22 14.65 -3.75
CA THR A 35 2.52 16.09 -3.70
C THR A 35 3.89 16.40 -3.06
N ALA A 36 4.43 15.46 -2.28
CA ALA A 36 5.71 15.60 -1.58
C ALA A 36 6.51 14.29 -1.62
N TYR A 37 7.82 14.37 -1.42
CA TYR A 37 8.70 13.20 -1.40
C TYR A 37 9.46 13.10 -0.07
N PRO A 38 9.76 11.87 0.41
CA PRO A 38 9.16 10.60 -0.01
C PRO A 38 7.70 10.46 0.47
N THR A 39 6.83 9.83 -0.33
CA THR A 39 5.45 9.47 0.07
C THR A 39 5.30 7.95 0.08
N LEU A 40 4.71 7.40 1.13
CA LEU A 40 4.37 5.98 1.23
C LEU A 40 2.87 5.79 1.05
N LYS A 41 2.49 4.94 0.08
CA LYS A 41 1.09 4.57 -0.16
C LYS A 41 0.89 3.07 -0.06
N PHE A 42 -0.19 2.70 0.63
CA PHE A 42 -0.63 1.32 0.77
C PHE A 42 -1.87 1.07 -0.07
N TYR A 43 -1.79 0.06 -0.93
CA TYR A 43 -2.86 -0.32 -1.83
C TYR A 43 -3.39 -1.68 -1.42
N LEU A 44 -4.63 -1.72 -0.92
CA LEU A 44 -5.33 -2.96 -0.70
C LEU A 44 -6.25 -3.27 -1.88
N SER A 45 -6.09 -4.45 -2.47
CA SER A 45 -6.98 -4.91 -3.54
C SER A 45 -8.31 -5.36 -2.94
N GLN A 46 -9.18 -4.42 -2.56
CA GLN A 46 -10.58 -4.76 -2.29
C GLN A 46 -11.30 -4.93 -3.63
N GLY A 47 -11.82 -6.13 -3.88
CA GLY A 47 -12.74 -6.38 -4.97
C GLY A 47 -13.78 -5.27 -5.01
N THR A 48 -13.86 -4.61 -6.17
CA THR A 48 -14.79 -3.55 -6.56
C THR A 48 -14.76 -2.20 -5.83
N ARG A 49 -14.25 -2.11 -4.59
CA ARG A 49 -13.99 -0.81 -3.95
C ARG A 49 -12.60 -0.31 -4.33
N LYS A 50 -12.51 0.24 -5.53
CA LYS A 50 -11.45 1.19 -5.87
C LYS A 50 -11.51 2.28 -4.81
N HIS A 51 -10.64 2.22 -3.79
CA HIS A 51 -10.30 3.43 -3.06
C HIS A 51 -9.82 4.40 -4.14
N GLU A 52 -10.72 5.31 -4.48
CA GLU A 52 -10.66 6.38 -5.46
C GLU A 52 -9.21 6.75 -5.83
N HIS A 53 -8.67 6.06 -6.83
CA HIS A 53 -7.40 6.36 -7.52
C HIS A 53 -6.12 6.60 -6.69
N GLY A 54 -6.16 6.44 -5.36
CA GLY A 54 -5.07 6.81 -4.47
C GLY A 54 -5.03 5.86 -3.29
N GLY A 55 -3.99 5.03 -3.25
CA GLY A 55 -3.69 4.22 -2.08
C GLY A 55 -3.61 5.08 -0.82
N GLU A 56 -3.78 4.45 0.31
CA GLU A 56 -3.81 5.12 1.58
C GLU A 56 -2.43 5.66 1.95
N HIS A 57 -2.36 6.92 2.39
CA HIS A 57 -1.11 7.55 2.77
C HIS A 57 -0.72 7.13 4.19
N ILE A 58 0.50 6.62 4.35
CA ILE A 58 1.07 6.28 5.65
C ILE A 58 2.08 7.36 6.02
N ASN A 59 1.75 8.16 7.03
CA ASN A 59 2.56 9.29 7.50
C ASN A 59 3.60 8.90 8.57
N SER A 60 4.09 7.66 8.55
CA SER A 60 5.14 7.20 9.47
C SER A 60 6.46 7.03 8.73
N ARG A 61 7.57 7.24 9.45
CA ARG A 61 8.94 7.09 8.94
C ARG A 61 9.65 5.84 9.49
N ASP A 62 9.05 5.20 10.49
CA ASP A 62 9.61 4.06 11.19
C ASP A 62 9.15 2.75 10.54
N ALA A 63 10.11 1.91 10.13
CA ALA A 63 9.80 0.65 9.44
C ALA A 63 8.90 -0.28 10.27
N ASP A 64 9.13 -0.39 11.57
CA ASP A 64 8.32 -1.23 12.47
C ASP A 64 6.88 -0.73 12.58
N THR A 65 6.69 0.57 12.81
CA THR A 65 5.34 1.19 12.89
C THR A 65 4.58 1.02 11.58
N ILE A 66 5.25 1.23 10.45
CA ILE A 66 4.64 1.03 9.13
C ILE A 66 4.25 -0.44 8.94
N ALA A 67 5.12 -1.38 9.32
CA ALA A 67 4.85 -2.81 9.21
C ALA A 67 3.65 -3.21 10.07
N ASP A 68 3.52 -2.67 11.28
CA ASP A 68 2.41 -2.93 12.18
C ASP A 68 1.07 -2.41 11.61
N ILE A 69 1.06 -1.17 11.14
CA ILE A 69 -0.11 -0.57 10.47
C ILE A 69 -0.57 -1.43 9.29
N ILE A 70 0.38 -1.86 8.44
CA ILE A 70 0.07 -2.67 7.26
C ILE A 70 -0.47 -4.05 7.67
N ARG A 71 0.17 -4.71 8.64
CA ARG A 71 -0.29 -6.02 9.15
C ARG A 71 -1.72 -5.92 9.70
N HIS A 72 -1.99 -4.93 10.53
CA HIS A 72 -3.31 -4.72 11.10
C HIS A 72 -4.36 -4.46 10.01
N ARG A 73 -4.05 -3.66 8.99
CA ARG A 73 -4.98 -3.40 7.87
C ARG A 73 -5.27 -4.64 7.05
N ILE A 74 -4.24 -5.44 6.75
CA ILE A 74 -4.43 -6.71 6.05
C ILE A 74 -5.36 -7.59 6.87
N GLU A 75 -5.08 -7.80 8.15
CA GLU A 75 -5.88 -8.69 9.01
C GLU A 75 -7.34 -8.22 9.15
N GLN A 76 -7.59 -6.91 9.23
CA GLN A 76 -8.95 -6.35 9.29
C GLN A 76 -9.73 -6.53 7.98
N GLN A 77 -9.05 -6.51 6.83
CA GLN A 77 -9.70 -6.49 5.51
C GLN A 77 -9.64 -7.83 4.76
N LEU A 78 -8.71 -8.74 5.10
CA LEU A 78 -8.61 -10.09 4.53
C LEU A 78 -9.89 -10.91 4.66
N PRO A 79 -10.60 -10.96 5.82
CA PRO A 79 -11.84 -11.73 5.94
C PRO A 79 -12.98 -11.15 5.08
N ARG A 80 -12.99 -9.84 4.82
CA ARG A 80 -13.97 -9.22 3.92
C ARG A 80 -13.68 -9.49 2.45
N LEU A 81 -12.43 -9.74 2.08
CA LEU A 81 -12.07 -10.08 0.70
C LEU A 81 -12.54 -11.50 0.34
N HIS A 82 -12.42 -12.45 1.27
CA HIS A 82 -12.89 -13.82 1.06
C HIS A 82 -14.42 -13.93 0.98
N SER A 83 -15.19 -13.06 1.65
CA SER A 83 -16.66 -13.07 1.53
C SER A 83 -17.13 -12.64 0.13
N THR A 84 -16.53 -11.60 -0.45
CA THR A 84 -16.96 -11.07 -1.76
C THR A 84 -16.70 -12.03 -2.92
N MET A 85 -15.71 -12.93 -2.81
CA MET A 85 -15.48 -13.97 -3.83
C MET A 85 -16.45 -15.15 -3.75
N LYS A 86 -17.26 -15.26 -2.68
CA LYS A 86 -18.22 -16.36 -2.50
C LYS A 86 -19.63 -16.01 -2.97
N ASP A 87 -19.93 -14.72 -3.17
CA ASP A 87 -21.24 -14.22 -3.61
C ASP A 87 -21.37 -14.14 -5.16
N GLU A 88 -20.37 -14.58 -5.92
CA GLU A 88 -20.38 -14.61 -7.39
C GLU A 88 -20.32 -16.04 -7.97
N LEU A 89 -20.90 -17.05 -7.28
CA LEU A 89 -21.15 -18.39 -7.82
C LEU A 89 -22.58 -18.88 -7.54
#